data_AF-A0A3R6YMP7-F1
#
_entry.id   AF-A0A3R6YMP7-F1
#
_cell.length_a   1.000
_cell.length_b   1.000
_cell.length_c   1.000
_cell.angle_alpha   90.00
_cell.angle_beta   90.00
_cell.angle_gamma   90.00
#
_symmetry.space_group_name_H-M   'P 1'
#
loop_
_entity.id
_entity.type
_entity.pdbx_description
1 polymer ?
#
loop_
_entity_poly.entity_id
_entity_poly.type
_entity_poly.pdbx_seq_one_letter_code
_entity_poly.pdbx_strand_id
1 'polypeptide(L)'
;HSLAGLDPNRFALRDAATGQIWHIPIEGRLEIHFVYEREAVLDMHDAKNRITDAGIAQLIRNINLQAKSPAEKLEMLYFAINESEILFSASQAYELLEQCGGLNKEVRVAAVSHALFQVITAKDAQRLVSTTLNLRERAKLKVDLGNAYAVIMGNPTAHFALDLVNRADRWVARKLVESAQTEKKMSIASKRGDTSQHMNWENFRNETLDGEKFVLTTSFFNSLPQCGHLEFDYVSTSRPPKGSNCTC
;
A
#
# COMPACT_ATOMS: atom_id res chain seq x y z
N HIS A 1 24.61 15.76 -29.73
CA HIS A 1 23.57 16.78 -29.52
C HIS A 1 23.99 17.67 -28.36
N SER A 2 24.12 18.97 -28.63
CA SER A 2 24.62 19.98 -27.69
C SER A 2 23.60 20.27 -26.59
N LEU A 3 24.03 20.35 -25.33
CA LEU A 3 23.23 20.80 -24.17
C LEU A 3 23.10 22.33 -24.08
N ALA A 4 23.46 23.06 -25.14
CA ALA A 4 23.30 24.51 -25.20
C ALA A 4 21.81 24.87 -25.38
N GLY A 5 21.15 25.26 -24.28
CA GLY A 5 19.76 25.76 -24.32
C GLY A 5 18.92 25.46 -23.08
N LEU A 6 19.42 24.71 -22.10
CA LEU A 6 18.74 24.56 -20.81
C LEU A 6 19.15 25.73 -19.90
N ASP A 7 18.18 26.57 -19.54
CA ASP A 7 18.34 27.60 -18.51
C ASP A 7 18.92 26.95 -17.25
N PRO A 8 20.12 27.36 -16.78
CA PRO A 8 20.76 26.80 -15.58
C PRO A 8 19.88 26.97 -14.33
N ASN A 9 18.95 27.92 -14.34
CA ASN A 9 18.03 28.18 -13.23
C ASN A 9 16.75 27.35 -13.29
N ARG A 10 16.59 26.48 -14.30
CA ARG A 10 15.39 25.64 -14.45
C ARG A 10 15.18 24.67 -13.29
N PHE A 11 16.26 24.23 -12.65
CA PHE A 11 16.24 23.27 -11.54
C PHE A 11 16.73 23.86 -10.21
N ALA A 12 16.88 25.19 -10.13
CA ALA A 12 17.30 25.85 -8.90
C ALA A 12 16.20 25.75 -7.83
N LEU A 13 16.57 25.42 -6.60
CA LEU A 13 15.68 25.51 -5.44
C LEU A 13 15.27 26.97 -5.26
N ARG A 14 14.03 27.21 -4.83
CA ARG A 14 13.47 28.55 -4.68
C ARG A 14 12.82 28.72 -3.33
N ASP A 15 12.93 29.93 -2.79
CA ASP A 15 12.20 30.33 -1.61
C ASP A 15 10.70 30.42 -1.94
N ALA A 16 9.85 29.78 -1.14
CA ALA A 16 8.43 29.64 -1.44
C ALA A 16 7.65 30.97 -1.31
N ALA A 17 8.11 31.90 -0.46
CA ALA A 17 7.44 33.17 -0.23
C ALA A 17 7.81 34.22 -1.30
N THR A 18 9.07 34.20 -1.75
CA THR A 18 9.64 35.23 -2.63
C THR A 18 9.84 34.75 -4.08
N GLY A 19 9.83 33.44 -4.33
CA GLY A 19 10.08 32.83 -5.63
C GLY A 19 11.52 32.96 -6.14
N GLN A 20 12.40 33.59 -5.33
CA GLN A 20 13.81 33.79 -5.68
C GLN A 20 14.60 32.49 -5.55
N ILE A 21 15.70 32.39 -6.30
CA ILE A 21 16.62 31.26 -6.19
C ILE A 21 17.16 31.22 -4.77
N TRP A 22 16.93 30.10 -4.11
CA TRP A 22 17.42 29.85 -2.77
C TRP A 22 18.91 29.53 -2.82
N HIS A 23 19.68 30.25 -2.02
CA HIS A 23 21.12 30.03 -1.87
C HIS A 23 21.38 29.39 -0.50
N ILE A 24 22.23 28.35 -0.49
CA ILE A 24 22.66 27.70 0.75
C ILE A 24 23.35 28.75 1.63
N PRO A 25 22.94 28.95 2.89
CA PRO A 25 23.61 29.86 3.81
C PRO A 25 25.08 29.47 3.99
N ILE A 26 25.99 30.44 3.88
CA ILE A 26 27.45 30.24 4.07
C ILE A 26 27.86 30.19 5.54
N GLU A 27 27.01 30.68 6.45
CA GLU A 27 27.21 30.70 7.89
C GLU A 27 25.91 30.31 8.62
N GLY A 28 26.04 29.74 9.82
CA GLY A 28 24.91 29.34 10.67
C GLY A 28 24.55 27.85 10.59
N ARG A 29 23.30 27.51 10.93
CA ARG A 29 22.76 26.14 10.85
C ARG A 29 21.56 26.13 9.91
N LEU A 30 21.55 25.19 8.98
CA LEU A 30 20.43 24.90 8.11
C LEU A 30 19.69 23.68 8.64
N GLU A 31 18.42 23.84 9.00
CA GLU A 31 17.53 22.74 9.32
C GLU A 31 16.67 22.44 8.09
N ILE A 32 16.73 21.19 7.61
CA ILE A 32 15.97 20.74 6.44
C ILE A 32 14.92 19.75 6.93
N HIS A 33 13.65 20.12 6.80
CA HIS A 33 12.54 19.21 7.05
C HIS A 33 12.09 18.59 5.73
N PHE A 34 12.23 17.28 5.60
CA PHE A 34 11.68 16.54 4.48
C PHE A 34 10.24 16.18 4.78
N VAL A 35 9.30 16.71 4.02
CA VAL A 35 7.91 16.23 4.01
C VAL A 35 7.80 15.23 2.87
N TYR A 36 7.71 13.95 3.23
CA TYR A 36 7.47 12.87 2.27
C TYR A 36 6.03 12.40 2.40
N GLU A 37 5.28 12.47 1.29
CA GLU A 37 3.93 11.91 1.19
C GLU A 37 4.04 10.54 0.50
N ARG A 38 3.60 9.48 1.19
CA ARG A 38 3.57 8.14 0.60
C ARG A 38 2.54 8.09 -0.51
N GLU A 39 2.90 7.47 -1.63
CA GLU A 39 2.02 7.26 -2.78
C GLU A 39 1.82 5.77 -3.05
N ALA A 40 0.67 5.41 -3.62
CA ALA A 40 0.38 4.05 -4.01
C ALA A 40 1.30 3.61 -5.14
N VAL A 41 1.82 2.39 -5.03
CA VAL A 41 2.51 1.71 -6.12
C VAL A 41 1.44 1.20 -7.09
N LEU A 42 1.24 1.93 -8.19
CA LEU A 42 0.21 1.60 -9.19
C LEU A 42 0.66 0.54 -10.20
N ASP A 43 1.95 0.52 -10.54
CA ASP A 43 2.56 -0.42 -11.49
C ASP A 43 3.74 -1.16 -10.85
N MET A 44 3.96 -2.38 -11.34
CA MET A 44 5.15 -3.18 -11.06
C MET A 44 6.46 -2.47 -11.38
N HIS A 45 6.49 -1.59 -12.38
CA HIS A 45 7.67 -0.81 -12.74
C HIS A 45 8.01 0.28 -11.71
N ASP A 46 7.01 0.74 -10.96
CA ASP A 46 7.16 1.77 -9.93
C ASP A 46 7.50 1.15 -8.55
N ALA A 47 7.45 -0.18 -8.45
CA ALA A 47 7.71 -0.92 -7.22
C ALA A 47 9.21 -0.96 -6.89
N LYS A 48 9.75 0.13 -6.32
CA LYS A 48 11.17 0.24 -5.92
C LYS A 48 11.64 -0.89 -5.00
N ASN A 49 10.76 -1.39 -4.14
CA ASN A 49 11.06 -2.46 -3.18
C ASN A 49 10.65 -3.86 -3.67
N ARG A 50 10.41 -4.01 -4.98
CA ARG A 50 10.18 -5.33 -5.56
C ARG A 50 11.45 -6.16 -5.45
N ILE A 51 11.32 -7.36 -4.88
CA ILE A 51 12.42 -8.32 -4.85
C ILE A 51 12.67 -8.91 -6.25
N THR A 52 13.95 -9.11 -6.56
CA THR A 52 14.36 -9.79 -7.80
C THR A 52 14.10 -11.29 -7.70
N ASP A 53 14.00 -11.96 -8.85
CA ASP A 53 13.83 -13.42 -8.88
C ASP A 53 15.02 -14.15 -8.23
N ALA A 54 16.24 -13.59 -8.38
CA ALA A 54 17.42 -14.07 -7.67
C ALA A 54 17.30 -13.92 -6.14
N GLY A 55 16.70 -12.82 -5.67
CA GLY A 55 16.41 -12.58 -4.27
C GLY A 55 15.37 -13.56 -3.71
N ILE A 56 14.30 -13.84 -4.46
CA ILE A 56 13.31 -14.88 -4.12
C ILE A 56 13.98 -16.24 -3.98
N ALA A 57 14.77 -16.62 -4.98
CA ALA A 57 15.48 -17.89 -4.96
C ALA A 57 16.43 -17.99 -3.75
N GLN A 58 17.09 -16.89 -3.36
CA GLN A 58 17.93 -16.86 -2.16
C GLN A 58 17.12 -16.97 -0.86
N LEU A 59 15.98 -16.27 -0.76
CA LEU A 59 15.09 -16.36 0.39
C LEU A 59 14.59 -17.80 0.58
N ILE A 60 14.11 -18.43 -0.49
CA ILE A 60 13.64 -19.82 -0.49
C ILE A 60 14.78 -20.76 -0.06
N ARG A 61 15.98 -20.58 -0.63
CA ARG A 61 17.16 -21.37 -0.23
C ARG A 61 17.44 -21.23 1.26
N ASN A 62 17.45 -20.00 1.79
CA ASN A 62 17.73 -19.76 3.20
C ASN A 62 16.70 -20.42 4.12
N ILE A 63 15.39 -20.29 3.81
CA ILE A 63 14.33 -20.94 4.57
C ILE A 63 14.49 -22.47 4.54
N ASN A 64 14.72 -23.04 3.35
CA ASN A 64 14.85 -24.50 3.18
C ASN A 64 16.10 -25.09 3.85
N LEU A 65 17.18 -24.32 3.97
CA LEU A 65 18.41 -24.77 4.64
C LEU A 65 18.30 -24.74 6.16
N GLN A 66 17.51 -23.82 6.71
CA GLN A 66 17.42 -23.60 8.17
C GLN A 66 16.25 -24.38 8.81
N ALA A 67 15.12 -24.46 8.12
CA ALA A 67 13.92 -25.10 8.65
C ALA A 67 14.06 -26.64 8.69
N LYS A 68 13.68 -27.23 9.81
CA LYS A 68 13.72 -28.68 10.07
C LYS A 68 12.40 -29.37 9.78
N SER A 69 11.32 -28.60 9.59
CA SER A 69 9.98 -29.14 9.31
C SER A 69 9.19 -28.24 8.33
N PRO A 70 8.15 -28.76 7.66
CA PRO A 70 7.26 -27.94 6.84
C PRO A 70 6.57 -26.80 7.59
N ALA A 71 6.21 -27.02 8.87
CA ALA A 71 5.63 -25.98 9.70
C ALA A 71 6.63 -24.83 9.96
N GLU A 72 7.87 -25.18 10.30
CA GLU A 72 8.94 -24.21 10.54
C GLU A 72 9.28 -23.42 9.26
N LYS A 73 9.22 -24.03 8.07
CA LYS A 73 9.37 -23.30 6.79
C LYS A 73 8.35 -22.18 6.66
N LEU A 74 7.10 -22.48 6.99
CA LEU A 74 6.00 -21.52 6.87
C LEU A 74 6.11 -20.41 7.92
N GLU A 75 6.48 -20.74 9.15
CA GLU A 75 6.77 -19.75 10.20
C GLU A 75 7.93 -18.82 9.83
N MET A 76 9.02 -19.37 9.32
CA MET A 76 10.16 -18.59 8.83
C MET A 76 9.78 -17.69 7.65
N LEU A 77 8.96 -18.19 6.72
CA LEU A 77 8.42 -17.37 5.63
C LEU A 77 7.61 -16.20 6.20
N TYR A 78 6.70 -16.45 7.14
CA TYR A 78 5.90 -15.41 7.77
C TYR A 78 6.77 -14.39 8.48
N PHE A 79 7.78 -14.82 9.23
CA PHE A 79 8.72 -13.92 9.87
C PHE A 79 9.47 -13.05 8.86
N ALA A 80 9.90 -13.63 7.73
CA ALA A 80 10.64 -12.91 6.70
C ALA A 80 9.79 -11.88 5.96
N ILE A 81 8.52 -12.17 5.69
CA ILE A 81 7.66 -11.29 4.90
C ILE A 81 6.88 -10.32 5.77
N ASN A 82 6.47 -10.69 6.98
CA ASN A 82 5.68 -9.82 7.85
C ASN A 82 6.49 -8.58 8.23
N GLU A 83 5.93 -7.39 8.03
CA GLU A 83 6.56 -6.08 8.34
C GLU A 83 7.80 -5.76 7.52
N SER A 84 8.15 -6.59 6.54
CA SER A 84 9.13 -6.23 5.54
C SER A 84 8.55 -5.20 4.58
N GLU A 85 9.41 -4.39 3.95
CA GLU A 85 9.01 -3.56 2.82
C GLU A 85 9.10 -4.31 1.49
N ILE A 86 9.38 -5.61 1.53
CA ILE A 86 9.58 -6.44 0.36
C ILE A 86 8.24 -6.68 -0.33
N LEU A 87 8.18 -6.39 -1.62
CA LEU A 87 6.99 -6.63 -2.44
C LEU A 87 7.22 -7.72 -3.48
N PHE A 88 6.19 -8.51 -3.74
CA PHE A 88 6.21 -9.65 -4.66
C PHE A 88 5.16 -9.54 -5.77
N SER A 89 5.48 -10.06 -6.95
CA SER A 89 4.45 -10.35 -7.95
C SER A 89 3.59 -11.56 -7.54
N ALA A 90 2.48 -11.79 -8.25
CA ALA A 90 1.66 -12.98 -8.03
C ALA A 90 2.45 -14.28 -8.22
N SER A 91 3.35 -14.33 -9.21
CA SER A 91 4.16 -15.52 -9.49
C SER A 91 5.21 -15.78 -8.41
N GLN A 92 5.88 -14.72 -7.94
CA GLN A 92 6.86 -14.83 -6.85
C GLN A 92 6.20 -15.24 -5.53
N ALA A 93 5.02 -14.68 -5.23
CA ALA A 93 4.24 -15.08 -4.07
C ALA A 93 3.80 -16.55 -4.15
N TYR A 94 3.34 -17.01 -5.33
CA TYR A 94 3.00 -18.41 -5.53
C TYR A 94 4.20 -19.33 -5.31
N GLU A 95 5.36 -19.00 -5.88
CA GLU A 95 6.59 -19.77 -5.73
C GLU A 95 7.03 -19.88 -4.26
N LEU A 96 6.99 -18.77 -3.51
CA LEU A 96 7.27 -18.79 -2.06
C LEU A 96 6.34 -19.73 -1.31
N LEU A 97 5.03 -19.65 -1.58
CA LEU A 97 4.02 -20.49 -0.94
C LEU A 97 4.22 -21.96 -1.31
N GLU A 98 4.53 -22.28 -2.56
CA GLU A 98 4.77 -23.65 -3.01
C GLU A 98 6.01 -24.24 -2.31
N GLN A 99 7.13 -23.51 -2.34
CA GLN A 99 8.41 -24.01 -1.82
C GLN A 99 8.46 -24.06 -0.28
N CYS A 100 7.66 -23.23 0.40
CA CYS A 100 7.57 -23.21 1.86
C CYS A 100 6.37 -24.00 2.43
N GLY A 101 5.63 -24.73 1.60
CA GLY A 101 4.52 -25.59 2.05
C GLY A 101 3.19 -24.88 2.30
N GLY A 102 3.09 -23.59 1.96
CA GLY A 102 1.88 -22.77 2.10
C GLY A 102 0.74 -23.11 1.12
N LEU A 103 0.92 -24.06 0.20
CA LEU A 103 -0.17 -24.54 -0.68
C LEU A 103 -0.93 -25.76 -0.13
N ASN A 104 -0.51 -26.29 1.01
CA ASN A 104 -1.22 -27.36 1.69
C ASN A 104 -2.64 -26.92 2.11
N LYS A 105 -3.65 -27.78 1.89
CA LYS A 105 -5.08 -27.45 2.07
C LYS A 105 -5.45 -26.97 3.47
N GLU A 106 -4.76 -27.46 4.50
CA GLU A 106 -5.03 -27.11 5.89
C GLU A 106 -4.60 -25.68 6.24
N VAL A 107 -3.55 -25.16 5.58
CA VAL A 107 -2.93 -23.86 5.89
C VAL A 107 -3.04 -22.83 4.77
N ARG A 108 -3.43 -23.24 3.56
CA ARG A 108 -3.34 -22.42 2.34
C ARG A 108 -4.07 -21.09 2.42
N VAL A 109 -5.25 -21.04 3.04
CA VAL A 109 -5.99 -19.77 3.17
C VAL A 109 -5.23 -18.78 4.05
N ALA A 110 -4.70 -19.25 5.19
CA ALA A 110 -3.90 -18.42 6.07
C ALA A 110 -2.59 -17.99 5.39
N ALA A 111 -1.92 -18.89 4.68
CA ALA A 111 -0.68 -18.58 3.97
C ALA A 111 -0.88 -17.54 2.85
N VAL A 112 -1.95 -17.67 2.06
CA VAL A 112 -2.34 -16.67 1.07
C VAL A 112 -2.67 -15.33 1.74
N SER A 113 -3.40 -15.34 2.87
CA SER A 113 -3.70 -14.13 3.65
C SER A 113 -2.43 -13.36 4.04
N HIS A 114 -1.41 -14.04 4.57
CA HIS A 114 -0.12 -13.43 4.91
C HIS A 114 0.61 -12.85 3.69
N ALA A 115 0.65 -13.59 2.58
CA ALA A 115 1.34 -13.16 1.37
C ALA A 115 0.70 -11.90 0.74
N LEU A 116 -0.63 -11.77 0.82
CA LEU A 116 -1.37 -10.69 0.15
C LEU A 116 -1.01 -9.28 0.64
N PHE A 117 -0.56 -9.13 1.89
CA PHE A 117 -0.09 -7.84 2.41
C PHE A 117 1.17 -7.32 1.70
N GLN A 118 1.89 -8.20 1.00
CA GLN A 118 3.14 -7.92 0.29
C GLN A 118 3.03 -8.06 -1.23
N VAL A 119 1.83 -8.27 -1.76
CA VAL A 119 1.63 -8.31 -3.21
C VAL A 119 1.60 -6.89 -3.76
N ILE A 120 2.33 -6.65 -4.86
CA ILE A 120 2.58 -5.30 -5.41
C ILE A 120 1.29 -4.60 -5.81
N THR A 121 0.42 -5.28 -6.58
CA THR A 121 -0.77 -4.69 -7.18
C THR A 121 -2.03 -5.47 -6.85
N ALA A 122 -3.19 -4.80 -6.87
CA ALA A 122 -4.48 -5.46 -6.75
C ALA A 122 -4.70 -6.54 -7.83
N LYS A 123 -4.17 -6.33 -9.04
CA LYS A 123 -4.23 -7.31 -10.13
C LYS A 123 -3.44 -8.57 -9.81
N ASP A 124 -2.25 -8.42 -9.23
CA ASP A 124 -1.46 -9.56 -8.77
C ASP A 124 -2.15 -10.28 -7.61
N ALA A 125 -2.76 -9.54 -6.68
CA ALA A 125 -3.52 -10.12 -5.57
C ALA A 125 -4.71 -10.96 -6.08
N GLN A 126 -5.50 -10.40 -6.99
CA GLN A 126 -6.60 -11.11 -7.65
C GLN A 126 -6.11 -12.36 -8.39
N ARG A 127 -4.99 -12.26 -9.11
CA ARG A 127 -4.39 -13.41 -9.81
C ARG A 127 -3.97 -14.48 -8.82
N LEU A 128 -3.22 -14.15 -7.77
CA LEU A 128 -2.78 -15.09 -6.73
C LEU A 128 -3.97 -15.82 -6.11
N VAL A 129 -5.01 -15.08 -5.68
CA VAL A 129 -6.23 -15.67 -5.10
C VAL A 129 -6.95 -16.56 -6.10
N SER A 130 -7.07 -16.12 -7.36
CA SER A 130 -7.78 -16.87 -8.39
C SER A 130 -7.11 -18.19 -8.75
N THR A 131 -5.78 -18.23 -8.71
CA THR A 131 -4.98 -19.40 -9.07
C THR A 131 -4.83 -20.37 -7.90
N THR A 132 -4.82 -19.89 -6.66
CA THR A 132 -4.53 -20.71 -5.47
C THR A 132 -5.77 -21.20 -4.73
N LEU A 133 -6.86 -20.43 -4.71
CA LEU A 133 -8.02 -20.69 -3.85
C LEU A 133 -9.28 -21.03 -4.65
N ASN A 134 -10.05 -22.00 -4.13
CA ASN A 134 -11.41 -22.28 -4.62
C ASN A 134 -12.45 -21.30 -4.02
N LEU A 135 -13.71 -21.38 -4.48
CA LEU A 135 -14.77 -20.44 -4.07
C LEU A 135 -15.00 -20.38 -2.56
N ARG A 136 -15.01 -21.54 -1.88
CA ARG A 136 -15.23 -21.62 -0.42
C ARG A 136 -14.06 -21.00 0.34
N GLU A 137 -12.84 -21.25 -0.12
CA GLU A 137 -11.64 -20.68 0.45
C GLU A 137 -11.55 -19.17 0.27
N ARG A 138 -12.01 -18.65 -0.87
CA ARG A 138 -12.12 -17.20 -1.10
C ARG A 138 -13.12 -16.53 -0.17
N ALA A 139 -14.25 -17.19 0.10
CA ALA A 139 -15.22 -16.71 1.09
C ALA A 139 -14.59 -16.66 2.49
N LYS A 140 -13.85 -17.71 2.88
CA LYS A 140 -13.10 -17.71 4.14
C LYS A 140 -12.03 -16.61 4.18
N LEU A 141 -11.27 -16.44 3.12
CA LEU A 141 -10.25 -15.38 3.00
C LEU A 141 -10.86 -13.99 3.20
N LYS A 142 -12.04 -13.72 2.63
CA LYS A 142 -12.75 -12.45 2.80
C LYS A 142 -13.11 -12.19 4.27
N VAL A 143 -13.55 -13.22 4.99
CA VAL A 143 -13.83 -13.13 6.44
C VAL A 143 -12.53 -12.89 7.23
N ASP A 144 -11.48 -13.66 6.94
CA ASP A 144 -10.21 -13.60 7.67
C ASP A 144 -9.48 -12.25 7.47
N LEU A 145 -9.60 -11.62 6.29
CA LEU A 145 -8.98 -10.32 5.99
C LEU A 145 -9.81 -9.09 6.42
N GLY A 146 -11.12 -9.24 6.63
CA GLY A 146 -12.02 -8.14 7.00
C GLY A 146 -11.86 -6.92 6.09
N ASN A 147 -11.61 -5.75 6.71
CA ASN A 147 -11.40 -4.47 6.03
C ASN A 147 -10.30 -4.52 4.96
N ALA A 148 -9.25 -5.33 5.17
CA ALA A 148 -8.13 -5.41 4.24
C ALA A 148 -8.50 -6.03 2.90
N TYR A 149 -9.53 -6.88 2.85
CA TYR A 149 -9.93 -7.58 1.63
C TYR A 149 -10.28 -6.60 0.50
N ALA A 150 -11.10 -5.59 0.78
CA ALA A 150 -11.56 -4.61 -0.19
C ALA A 150 -10.39 -3.83 -0.80
N VAL A 151 -9.46 -3.40 0.05
CA VAL A 151 -8.26 -2.64 -0.36
C VAL A 151 -7.31 -3.51 -1.18
N ILE A 152 -6.98 -4.72 -0.70
CA ILE A 152 -6.09 -5.66 -1.40
C ILE A 152 -6.65 -6.02 -2.79
N MET A 153 -7.97 -6.20 -2.88
CA MET A 153 -8.62 -6.56 -4.15
C MET A 153 -8.83 -5.37 -5.09
N GLY A 154 -8.42 -4.16 -4.71
CA GLY A 154 -8.52 -2.96 -5.54
C GLY A 154 -9.92 -2.38 -5.63
N ASN A 155 -10.77 -2.64 -4.64
CA ASN A 155 -12.08 -2.00 -4.50
C ASN A 155 -12.19 -1.33 -3.11
N PRO A 156 -11.45 -0.24 -2.86
CA PRO A 156 -11.37 0.38 -1.54
C PRO A 156 -12.59 1.26 -1.22
N THR A 157 -13.57 1.43 -2.11
CA THR A 157 -14.76 2.23 -1.80
C THR A 157 -15.67 1.48 -0.84
N ALA A 158 -15.61 1.86 0.45
CA ALA A 158 -16.37 1.22 1.52
C ALA A 158 -16.40 2.10 2.77
N HIS A 159 -17.23 1.67 3.73
CA HIS A 159 -17.12 2.10 5.12
C HIS A 159 -16.03 1.30 5.83
N PHE A 160 -15.16 1.97 6.58
CA PHE A 160 -14.09 1.35 7.35
C PHE A 160 -14.23 1.71 8.83
N ALA A 161 -14.20 0.68 9.67
CA ALA A 161 -14.06 0.79 11.11
C ALA A 161 -12.77 0.04 11.51
N LEU A 162 -11.72 0.80 11.78
CA LEU A 162 -10.36 0.31 11.98
C LEU A 162 -9.99 0.37 13.46
N ASP A 163 -9.64 -0.76 14.05
CA ASP A 163 -9.02 -0.79 15.36
C ASP A 163 -7.51 -0.70 15.18
N LEU A 164 -6.93 0.45 15.55
CA LEU A 164 -5.52 0.72 15.34
C LEU A 164 -4.60 -0.14 16.21
N VAL A 165 -5.12 -0.92 17.18
CA VAL A 165 -4.35 -1.98 17.85
C VAL A 165 -4.07 -3.14 16.90
N ASN A 166 -4.98 -3.40 15.95
CA ASN A 166 -4.82 -4.44 14.94
C ASN A 166 -3.86 -4.00 13.83
N ARG A 167 -2.84 -4.81 13.59
CA ARG A 167 -1.83 -4.51 12.57
C ARG A 167 -2.41 -4.46 11.15
N ALA A 168 -3.35 -5.35 10.83
CA ALA A 168 -3.99 -5.39 9.53
C ALA A 168 -4.75 -4.09 9.25
N ASP A 169 -5.47 -3.57 10.25
CA ASP A 169 -6.19 -2.30 10.16
C ASP A 169 -5.22 -1.11 10.00
N ARG A 170 -4.09 -1.11 10.72
CA ARG A 170 -3.02 -0.11 10.49
C ARG A 170 -2.45 -0.18 9.07
N TRP A 171 -2.34 -1.38 8.50
CA TRP A 171 -1.92 -1.55 7.10
C TRP A 171 -2.97 -0.99 6.13
N VAL A 172 -4.26 -1.24 6.38
CA VAL A 172 -5.38 -0.69 5.61
C VAL A 172 -5.35 0.83 5.61
N ALA A 173 -5.23 1.45 6.78
CA ALA A 173 -5.10 2.89 6.96
C ALA A 173 -3.99 3.47 6.08
N ARG A 174 -2.78 2.88 6.12
CA ARG A 174 -1.64 3.33 5.30
C ARG A 174 -1.90 3.20 3.80
N LYS A 175 -2.50 2.09 3.36
CA LYS A 175 -2.76 1.83 1.94
C LYS A 175 -3.85 2.73 1.34
N LEU A 176 -4.86 3.06 2.13
CA LEU A 176 -5.90 4.00 1.70
C LEU A 176 -5.34 5.40 1.50
N VAL A 177 -4.37 5.82 2.31
CA VAL A 177 -3.73 7.13 2.18
C VAL A 177 -2.82 7.20 0.98
N GLU A 178 -2.01 6.17 0.77
CA GLU A 178 -1.23 5.98 -0.44
C GLU A 178 -2.14 6.13 -1.69
N SER A 179 -3.30 5.49 -1.66
CA SER A 179 -4.31 5.58 -2.74
C SER A 179 -4.90 6.99 -2.86
N ALA A 180 -5.29 7.61 -1.75
CA ALA A 180 -5.87 8.95 -1.70
C ALA A 180 -4.92 9.99 -2.30
N GLN A 181 -3.62 9.91 -1.98
CA GLN A 181 -2.63 10.85 -2.50
C GLN A 181 -2.44 10.72 -4.00
N THR A 182 -2.34 9.49 -4.50
CA THR A 182 -2.24 9.26 -5.94
C THR A 182 -3.49 9.77 -6.66
N GLU A 183 -4.67 9.51 -6.12
CA GLU A 183 -5.95 9.97 -6.67
C GLU A 183 -6.13 11.49 -6.63
N LYS A 184 -5.70 12.14 -5.55
CA LYS A 184 -5.67 13.60 -5.40
C LYS A 184 -4.84 14.25 -6.49
N LYS A 185 -3.61 13.77 -6.72
CA LYS A 185 -2.74 14.26 -7.80
C LYS A 185 -3.38 14.12 -9.18
N MET A 186 -3.99 12.97 -9.46
CA MET A 186 -4.68 12.72 -10.72
C MET A 186 -5.92 13.62 -10.89
N SER A 187 -6.70 13.85 -9.83
CA SER A 187 -7.86 14.75 -9.86
C SER A 187 -7.46 16.19 -10.12
N ILE A 188 -6.42 16.69 -9.43
CA ILE A 188 -5.88 18.04 -9.66
C ILE A 188 -5.36 18.18 -11.09
N ALA A 189 -4.56 17.21 -11.57
CA ALA A 189 -4.01 17.23 -12.93
C ALA A 189 -5.12 17.19 -14.01
N SER A 190 -6.23 16.52 -13.74
CA SER A 190 -7.37 16.43 -14.65
C SER A 190 -8.32 17.63 -14.59
N LYS A 191 -8.02 18.66 -13.80
CA LYS A 191 -8.81 19.90 -13.64
C LYS A 191 -10.28 19.65 -13.27
N ARG A 192 -10.56 18.55 -12.57
CA ARG A 192 -11.89 18.29 -12.00
C ARG A 192 -12.12 19.24 -10.82
N GLY A 193 -13.37 19.59 -10.55
CA GLY A 193 -13.71 20.32 -9.33
C GLY A 193 -13.49 19.46 -8.08
N ASP A 194 -13.13 20.09 -6.97
CA ASP A 194 -13.06 19.40 -5.68
C ASP A 194 -14.48 19.01 -5.22
N THR A 195 -14.66 17.74 -4.87
CA THR A 195 -15.92 17.17 -4.37
C THR A 195 -15.74 16.47 -3.01
N SER A 196 -14.60 16.71 -2.36
CA SER A 196 -14.32 16.24 -1.00
C SER A 196 -15.26 16.94 0.01
N GLN A 197 -15.52 16.26 1.13
CA GLN A 197 -16.41 16.77 2.18
C GLN A 197 -15.89 18.07 2.80
N HIS A 198 -14.57 18.20 2.91
CA HIS A 198 -13.90 19.31 3.59
C HIS A 198 -13.17 20.27 2.63
N MET A 199 -13.42 20.17 1.32
CA MET A 199 -12.73 20.96 0.28
C MET A 199 -11.19 20.87 0.36
N ASN A 200 -10.68 19.68 0.66
CA ASN A 200 -9.26 19.37 0.85
C ASN A 200 -8.72 18.35 -0.17
N TRP A 201 -9.52 17.99 -1.19
CA TRP A 201 -9.25 16.96 -2.20
C TRP A 201 -9.03 15.53 -1.66
N GLU A 202 -9.29 15.30 -0.38
CA GLU A 202 -9.16 13.96 0.22
C GLU A 202 -10.45 13.16 0.03
N ASN A 203 -10.30 11.84 -0.07
CA ASN A 203 -11.39 10.91 -0.37
C ASN A 203 -12.03 10.30 0.89
N PHE A 204 -11.69 10.84 2.05
CA PHE A 204 -12.27 10.47 3.35
C PHE A 204 -13.53 11.29 3.62
N ARG A 205 -14.51 10.64 4.25
CA ARG A 205 -15.81 11.23 4.64
C ARG A 205 -16.26 10.65 5.98
N ASN A 206 -17.16 11.36 6.65
CA ASN A 206 -17.78 10.93 7.91
C ASN A 206 -16.74 10.45 8.95
N GLU A 207 -15.64 11.17 9.08
CA GLU A 207 -14.47 10.69 9.82
C GLU A 207 -14.64 10.88 11.34
N THR A 208 -14.34 9.84 12.10
CA THR A 208 -14.28 9.89 13.57
C THR A 208 -13.06 9.16 14.10
N LEU A 209 -12.53 9.63 15.23
CA LEU A 209 -11.49 8.97 16.02
C LEU A 209 -12.01 8.82 17.44
N ASP A 210 -12.12 7.58 17.91
CA ASP A 210 -12.72 7.23 19.20
C ASP A 210 -14.14 7.81 19.38
N GLY A 211 -14.91 7.86 18.29
CA GLY A 211 -16.27 8.39 18.24
C GLY A 211 -16.37 9.91 18.11
N GLU A 212 -15.26 10.64 18.25
CA GLU A 212 -15.23 12.10 18.10
C GLU A 212 -14.95 12.49 16.66
N LYS A 213 -15.64 13.54 16.17
CA LYS A 213 -15.44 14.03 14.81
C LYS A 213 -14.00 14.48 14.60
N PHE A 214 -13.42 13.98 13.51
CA PHE A 214 -12.02 14.25 13.15
C PHE A 214 -11.95 14.64 11.67
N VAL A 215 -10.87 15.29 11.24
CA VAL A 215 -10.62 15.53 9.81
C VAL A 215 -9.37 14.75 9.43
N LEU A 216 -9.56 13.66 8.69
CA LEU A 216 -8.43 12.87 8.21
C LEU A 216 -7.66 13.64 7.15
N THR A 217 -6.39 13.90 7.43
CA THR A 217 -5.43 14.46 6.49
C THR A 217 -4.32 13.45 6.26
N THR A 218 -3.63 13.53 5.12
CA THR A 218 -2.43 12.73 4.83
C THR A 218 -1.40 12.78 5.95
N SER A 219 -1.24 13.95 6.57
CA SER A 219 -0.30 14.18 7.66
C SER A 219 -0.59 13.39 8.92
N PHE A 220 -1.86 13.03 9.19
CA PHE A 220 -2.22 12.15 10.31
C PHE A 220 -1.51 10.79 10.21
N PHE A 221 -1.29 10.31 8.99
CA PHE A 221 -0.72 8.99 8.73
C PHE A 221 0.80 8.96 8.75
N ASN A 222 1.46 10.13 8.74
CA ASN A 222 2.90 10.25 8.99
C ASN A 222 3.26 9.75 10.39
N SER A 223 2.33 9.91 11.34
CA SER A 223 2.44 9.43 12.72
C SER A 223 1.17 8.66 13.12
N LEU A 224 0.83 7.62 12.35
CA LEU A 224 -0.37 6.82 12.62
C LEU A 224 -0.30 6.24 14.05
N PRO A 225 -1.31 6.50 14.91
CA PRO A 225 -1.37 5.95 16.26
C PRO A 225 -1.32 4.41 16.27
N GLN A 226 -0.84 3.84 17.38
CA GLN A 226 -0.81 2.38 17.59
C GLN A 226 -2.07 1.85 18.31
N CYS A 227 -2.99 2.74 18.67
CA CYS A 227 -4.25 2.43 19.33
C CYS A 227 -5.30 3.49 18.97
N GLY A 228 -6.56 3.21 19.31
CA GLY A 228 -7.72 4.04 18.97
C GLY A 228 -8.58 3.40 17.88
N HIS A 229 -9.84 3.86 17.79
CA HIS A 229 -10.80 3.40 16.80
C HIS A 229 -11.02 4.48 15.75
N LEU A 230 -10.61 4.20 14.51
CA LEU A 230 -10.70 5.13 13.40
C LEU A 230 -11.83 4.68 12.46
N GLU A 231 -12.87 5.50 12.31
CA GLU A 231 -13.98 5.21 11.41
C GLU A 231 -14.12 6.28 10.32
N PHE A 232 -14.40 5.87 9.08
CA PHE A 232 -14.64 6.77 7.96
C PHE A 232 -15.23 6.02 6.76
N ASP A 233 -15.84 6.76 5.84
CA ASP A 233 -16.15 6.28 4.49
C ASP A 233 -15.03 6.70 3.54
N TYR A 234 -14.53 5.75 2.74
CA TYR A 234 -13.58 6.03 1.67
C TYR A 234 -14.27 5.94 0.32
N VAL A 235 -14.05 6.95 -0.55
CA VAL A 235 -14.61 6.98 -1.90
C VAL A 235 -13.49 7.08 -2.94
N SER A 236 -13.13 5.96 -3.56
CA SER A 236 -12.14 5.97 -4.64
C SER A 236 -12.66 6.72 -5.87
N THR A 237 -11.80 7.58 -6.40
CA THR A 237 -12.01 8.31 -7.66
C THR A 237 -11.39 7.58 -8.86
N SER A 238 -10.63 6.51 -8.60
CA SER A 238 -10.06 5.64 -9.64
C SER A 238 -11.18 4.91 -10.36
N ARG A 239 -11.19 5.01 -11.68
CA ARG A 239 -12.23 4.35 -12.48
C ARG A 239 -11.95 2.86 -12.56
N PRO A 240 -12.94 1.98 -12.32
CA PRO A 240 -12.78 0.56 -12.58
C PRO A 240 -12.35 0.31 -14.04
N PRO A 241 -11.53 -0.72 -14.30
CA PRO A 241 -11.22 -1.15 -15.66
C PRO A 241 -12.51 -1.39 -16.47
N LYS A 242 -12.49 -1.09 -17.77
CA LYS A 242 -13.63 -1.34 -18.66
C LYS A 242 -14.06 -2.81 -18.54
N GLY A 243 -15.34 -3.06 -18.26
CA GLY A 243 -15.91 -4.41 -18.10
C GLY A 243 -16.02 -4.92 -16.66
N SER A 244 -15.67 -4.12 -15.66
CA SER A 244 -15.88 -4.46 -14.25
C SER A 244 -17.37 -4.37 -13.90
N ASN A 245 -17.99 -5.50 -13.53
CA ASN A 245 -19.37 -5.51 -13.02
C ASN A 245 -19.39 -5.02 -11.57
N CYS A 246 -20.35 -4.14 -11.23
CA CYS A 246 -20.64 -3.83 -9.83
C CYS A 246 -21.03 -5.14 -9.12
N THR A 247 -20.21 -5.56 -8.17
CA THR A 247 -20.57 -6.63 -7.26
C THR A 247 -21.20 -5.97 -6.04
N CYS A 248 -22.53 -5.96 -6.03
CA CYS A 248 -23.36 -5.62 -4.89
C CYS A 248 -23.25 -6.72 -3.82
#